data_AF-A0A7C4PFT4-F1
#
_entry.id   AF-A0A7C4PFT4-F1
#
_cell.length_a   1.000
_cell.length_b   1.000
_cell.length_c   1.000
_cell.angle_alpha   90.00
_cell.angle_beta   90.00
_cell.angle_gamma   90.00
#
_symmetry.space_group_name_H-M   'P 1'
#
loop_
_entity.id
_entity.type
_entity.pdbx_description
1 polymer ?
#
loop_
_entity_poly.entity_id
_entity_poly.type
_entity_poly.pdbx_seq_one_letter_code
_entity_poly.pdbx_strand_id
1 'polypeptide(L)'
;MTFQWILAWRYLMGRKQRTILTTLAIIFGVLVIFGMNTFMPTFVKAFQTQVMAAAGQVDVTVTHKIGEAFDPSVLEKVRAVDGVEVAAGSLERLINLPADYFDHDPKSLDRISAVVLKGIDPEVARQMIAYNIIEGRFLEPGDVNAAVITRSLAREVGVRLGETLSLPTTT
;
A
#
# COMPACT_ATOMS: atom_id res chain seq x y z
N MET A 1 61.39 -10.58 -5.61
CA MET A 1 59.98 -10.17 -5.47
C MET A 1 59.80 -8.72 -5.01
N THR A 2 60.53 -8.23 -4.00
CA THR A 2 60.47 -6.82 -3.54
C THR A 2 60.95 -5.79 -4.58
N PHE A 3 61.96 -6.13 -5.39
CA PHE A 3 62.52 -5.20 -6.39
C PHE A 3 61.53 -4.87 -7.53
N GLN A 4 60.66 -5.82 -7.89
CA GLN A 4 59.64 -5.63 -8.94
C GLN A 4 58.54 -4.66 -8.48
N TRP A 5 58.13 -4.73 -7.21
CA TRP A 5 57.18 -3.80 -6.60
C TRP A 5 57.69 -2.36 -6.57
N ILE A 6 58.96 -2.16 -6.23
CA ILE A 6 59.60 -0.83 -6.16
C ILE A 6 59.71 -0.20 -7.57
N LEU A 7 60.04 -1.01 -8.58
CA LEU A 7 60.05 -0.55 -9.97
C LEU A 7 58.64 -0.16 -10.43
N ALA A 8 57.64 -1.02 -10.20
CA ALA A 8 56.25 -0.76 -10.58
C ALA A 8 55.69 0.53 -9.95
N TRP A 9 55.95 0.77 -8.67
CA TRP A 9 55.56 2.00 -7.97
C TRP A 9 56.16 3.25 -8.61
N ARG A 10 57.45 3.19 -8.97
CA ARG A 10 58.14 4.30 -9.65
C ARG A 10 57.60 4.56 -11.06
N TYR A 11 57.27 3.50 -11.80
CA TYR A 11 56.61 3.63 -13.11
C TYR A 11 55.20 4.23 -13.01
N LEU A 12 54.42 3.88 -11.99
CA LEU A 12 53.09 4.46 -11.73
C LEU A 12 53.15 5.94 -11.34
N MET A 13 54.12 6.33 -10.51
CA MET A 13 54.39 7.73 -10.15
C MET A 13 54.91 8.59 -11.32
N GLY A 14 55.53 7.98 -12.32
CA GLY A 14 56.01 8.67 -13.52
C GLY A 14 54.91 9.10 -14.50
N ARG A 15 53.71 8.49 -14.44
CA ARG A 15 52.55 8.83 -15.29
C ARG A 15 51.29 9.08 -14.47
N LYS A 16 51.36 10.07 -13.57
CA LYS A 16 50.33 10.39 -12.55
C LYS A 16 48.91 10.49 -13.11
N GLN A 17 48.70 11.20 -14.22
CA GLN A 17 47.36 11.38 -14.81
C GLN A 17 46.72 10.05 -15.24
N ARG A 18 47.45 9.20 -15.97
CA ARG A 18 46.91 7.94 -16.47
C ARG A 18 46.58 6.99 -15.32
N THR A 19 47.47 6.88 -14.33
CA THR A 19 47.27 6.04 -13.14
C THR A 19 46.05 6.48 -12.34
N ILE A 20 45.84 7.80 -12.16
CA ILE A 20 44.68 8.33 -11.45
C ILE A 20 43.39 8.03 -12.21
N LEU A 21 43.33 8.29 -13.52
CA LEU A 21 42.14 8.02 -14.33
C LEU A 21 41.74 6.55 -14.34
N THR A 22 42.70 5.62 -14.48
CA THR A 22 42.39 4.18 -14.49
C THR A 22 41.96 3.68 -13.12
N THR A 23 42.57 4.17 -12.05
CA THR A 23 42.18 3.80 -10.68
C THR A 23 40.79 4.33 -10.34
N LEU A 24 40.47 5.57 -10.73
CA LEU A 24 39.13 6.13 -10.57
C LEU A 24 38.09 5.34 -11.37
N ALA A 25 38.39 4.95 -12.61
CA ALA A 25 37.48 4.16 -13.42
C ALA A 25 37.13 2.81 -12.74
N ILE A 26 38.14 2.14 -12.16
CA ILE A 26 37.93 0.90 -11.41
C ILE A 26 37.10 1.16 -10.14
N ILE A 27 37.44 2.21 -9.37
CA ILE A 27 36.71 2.59 -8.16
C ILE A 27 35.24 2.87 -8.47
N PHE A 28 34.95 3.66 -9.51
CA PHE A 28 33.58 3.95 -9.93
C PHE A 28 32.84 2.70 -10.38
N GLY A 29 33.49 1.83 -11.17
CA GLY A 29 32.89 0.55 -11.59
C GLY A 29 32.47 -0.32 -10.40
N VAL A 30 33.37 -0.49 -9.42
CA VAL A 30 33.09 -1.29 -8.22
C VAL A 30 32.02 -0.62 -7.34
N LEU A 31 32.09 0.71 -7.16
CA LEU A 31 31.09 1.47 -6.38
C LEU A 31 29.69 1.36 -6.97
N VAL A 32 29.55 1.46 -8.30
CA VAL A 32 28.24 1.34 -8.97
C VAL A 32 27.68 -0.07 -8.79
N ILE A 33 28.49 -1.11 -8.97
CA ILE A 33 28.05 -2.50 -8.78
C ILE A 33 27.63 -2.74 -7.33
N PHE A 34 28.45 -2.31 -6.37
CA PHE A 34 28.18 -2.50 -4.95
C PHE A 34 26.97 -1.66 -4.48
N GLY A 35 26.87 -0.42 -4.95
CA GLY A 35 25.75 0.47 -4.66
C GLY A 35 24.44 -0.09 -5.20
N MET A 36 24.43 -0.57 -6.44
CA MET A 36 23.24 -1.20 -7.04
C MET A 36 22.86 -2.48 -6.30
N ASN A 37 23.82 -3.34 -5.95
CA ASN A 37 23.56 -4.57 -5.18
C ASN A 37 23.05 -4.32 -3.77
N THR A 38 23.36 -3.17 -3.16
CA THR A 38 22.85 -2.82 -1.83
C THR A 38 21.48 -2.13 -1.92
N PHE A 39 21.34 -1.25 -2.90
CA PHE A 39 20.14 -0.44 -3.08
C PHE A 39 18.97 -1.25 -3.63
N MET A 40 19.18 -2.09 -4.66
CA MET A 40 18.08 -2.82 -5.31
C MET A 40 17.32 -3.75 -4.38
N PRO A 41 17.97 -4.59 -3.55
CA PRO A 41 17.23 -5.46 -2.63
C PRO A 41 16.41 -4.65 -1.62
N THR A 42 16.96 -3.55 -1.13
CA THR A 42 16.28 -2.66 -0.17
C THR A 42 15.07 -2.00 -0.82
N PHE A 43 15.21 -1.50 -2.05
CA PHE A 43 14.14 -0.89 -2.81
C PHE A 43 13.01 -1.89 -3.12
N VAL A 44 13.36 -3.08 -3.61
CA VAL A 44 12.40 -4.16 -3.89
C VAL A 44 11.67 -4.57 -2.61
N LYS A 45 12.38 -4.74 -1.49
CA LYS A 45 11.78 -5.12 -0.21
C LYS A 45 10.83 -4.04 0.32
N ALA A 46 11.22 -2.77 0.22
CA ALA A 46 10.36 -1.65 0.62
C ALA A 46 9.09 -1.60 -0.24
N PHE A 47 9.25 -1.74 -1.57
CA PHE A 47 8.13 -1.79 -2.49
C PHE A 47 7.20 -2.98 -2.22
N GLN A 48 7.75 -4.19 -2.05
CA GLN A 48 6.99 -5.39 -1.69
C GLN A 48 6.26 -5.21 -0.37
N THR A 49 6.92 -4.69 0.67
CA THR A 49 6.27 -4.44 1.97
C THR A 49 5.12 -3.44 1.82
N GLN A 50 5.30 -2.40 1.01
CA GLN A 50 4.28 -1.39 0.78
C GLN A 50 3.10 -1.93 -0.04
N VAL A 51 3.37 -2.76 -1.05
CA VAL A 51 2.33 -3.45 -1.83
C VAL A 51 1.57 -4.45 -0.96
N MET A 52 2.26 -5.27 -0.18
CA MET A 52 1.61 -6.24 0.73
C MET A 52 0.79 -5.55 1.82
N ALA A 53 1.26 -4.42 2.34
CA ALA A 53 0.51 -3.61 3.30
C ALA A 53 -0.74 -2.95 2.68
N ALA A 54 -0.69 -2.60 1.39
CA ALA A 54 -1.81 -1.97 0.69
C ALA A 54 -2.83 -2.98 0.14
N ALA A 55 -2.37 -4.14 -0.34
CA ALA A 55 -3.22 -5.19 -0.91
C ALA A 55 -3.86 -6.09 0.16
N GLY A 56 -3.31 -6.11 1.38
CA GLY A 56 -3.66 -7.13 2.37
C GLY A 56 -3.09 -8.50 1.97
N GLN A 57 -3.10 -9.47 2.87
CA GLN A 57 -2.65 -10.84 2.59
C GLN A 57 -3.73 -11.61 1.82
N VAL A 58 -4.20 -11.04 0.71
CA VAL A 58 -5.25 -11.62 -0.11
C VAL A 58 -4.62 -12.20 -1.36
N ASP A 59 -4.47 -13.53 -1.39
CA ASP A 59 -3.88 -14.23 -2.54
C ASP A 59 -4.82 -14.23 -3.76
N VAL A 60 -6.13 -14.26 -3.52
CA VAL A 60 -7.16 -14.30 -4.57
C VAL A 60 -8.31 -13.37 -4.21
N THR A 61 -8.66 -12.47 -5.13
CA THR A 61 -9.88 -11.65 -5.05
C THR A 61 -10.85 -12.11 -6.14
N VAL A 62 -12.06 -12.49 -5.72
CA VAL A 62 -13.15 -12.87 -6.64
C VAL A 62 -14.14 -11.72 -6.75
N THR A 63 -14.33 -11.19 -7.95
CA THR A 63 -15.28 -10.10 -8.21
C THR A 63 -16.31 -10.51 -9.27
N HIS A 64 -17.52 -9.96 -9.17
CA HIS A 64 -18.53 -10.19 -10.19
C HIS A 64 -18.20 -9.36 -11.43
N LYS A 65 -18.25 -9.97 -12.62
CA LYS A 65 -17.92 -9.29 -13.89
C LYS A 65 -18.82 -8.07 -14.17
N ILE A 66 -20.04 -8.10 -13.65
CA ILE A 66 -21.06 -7.06 -13.83
C ILE A 66 -21.21 -6.19 -12.56
N GLY A 67 -20.42 -6.46 -11.51
CA GLY A 67 -20.48 -5.69 -10.25
C GLY A 67 -21.75 -5.92 -9.42
N GLU A 68 -22.39 -7.08 -9.55
CA GLU A 68 -23.53 -7.47 -8.71
C GLU A 68 -23.04 -8.16 -7.43
N ALA A 69 -23.90 -8.17 -6.40
CA ALA A 69 -23.62 -8.88 -5.16
C ALA A 69 -23.67 -10.40 -5.41
N PHE A 70 -22.73 -11.12 -4.81
CA PHE A 70 -22.79 -12.58 -4.77
C PHE A 70 -23.87 -13.05 -3.79
N ASP A 71 -24.50 -14.18 -4.12
CA ASP A 71 -25.30 -14.90 -3.13
C ASP A 71 -24.38 -15.38 -1.99
N PRO A 72 -24.78 -15.24 -0.71
CA PRO A 72 -23.98 -15.66 0.43
C PRO A 72 -23.52 -17.13 0.36
N SER A 73 -24.26 -18.00 -0.32
CA SER A 73 -23.90 -19.42 -0.52
C SER A 73 -22.63 -19.63 -1.36
N VAL A 74 -22.23 -18.64 -2.17
CA VAL A 74 -20.99 -18.71 -2.96
C VAL A 74 -19.76 -18.68 -2.05
N LEU A 75 -19.81 -17.93 -0.94
CA LEU A 75 -18.71 -17.85 0.01
C LEU A 75 -18.41 -19.22 0.62
N GLU A 76 -19.45 -19.97 0.98
CA GLU A 76 -19.31 -21.33 1.52
C GLU A 76 -18.70 -22.30 0.51
N LYS A 77 -19.03 -22.15 -0.78
CA LYS A 77 -18.38 -22.95 -1.84
C LYS A 77 -16.90 -22.65 -1.97
N VAL A 78 -16.50 -21.38 -1.84
CA VAL A 78 -15.09 -20.96 -1.90
C VAL A 78 -14.33 -21.47 -0.68
N ARG A 79 -14.92 -21.39 0.52
CA ARG A 79 -14.34 -21.95 1.76
C ARG A 79 -14.15 -23.46 1.71
N ALA A 80 -14.99 -24.17 0.97
CA ALA A 80 -14.91 -25.62 0.82
C ALA A 80 -13.82 -26.09 -0.18
N VAL A 81 -13.16 -25.18 -0.90
CA VAL A 81 -12.07 -25.55 -1.82
C VAL A 81 -10.83 -25.93 -1.04
N ASP A 82 -10.24 -27.08 -1.37
CA ASP A 82 -9.01 -27.54 -0.73
C ASP A 82 -7.86 -26.55 -0.94
N GLY A 83 -7.16 -26.20 0.14
CA GLY A 83 -6.11 -25.18 0.16
C GLY A 83 -6.57 -23.75 0.51
N VAL A 84 -7.86 -23.49 0.69
CA VAL A 84 -8.36 -22.19 1.19
C VAL A 84 -8.35 -22.17 2.71
N GLU A 85 -7.47 -21.38 3.32
CA GLU A 85 -7.39 -21.24 4.78
C GLU A 85 -8.47 -20.30 5.33
N VAL A 86 -8.63 -19.13 4.70
CA VAL A 86 -9.60 -18.10 5.11
C VAL A 86 -10.27 -17.50 3.88
N ALA A 87 -11.59 -17.34 3.94
CA ALA A 87 -12.34 -16.56 2.94
C ALA A 87 -13.33 -15.61 3.62
N ALA A 88 -13.28 -14.34 3.21
CA ALA A 88 -14.22 -13.30 3.63
C ALA A 88 -15.02 -12.78 2.44
N GLY A 89 -16.31 -12.53 2.67
CA GLY A 89 -17.12 -11.73 1.76
C GLY A 89 -16.91 -10.25 2.03
N SER A 90 -16.87 -9.44 0.98
CA SER A 90 -16.97 -7.99 1.08
C SER A 90 -17.93 -7.44 0.05
N LEU A 91 -18.71 -6.44 0.44
CA LEU A 91 -19.60 -5.72 -0.45
C LEU A 91 -19.08 -4.31 -0.64
N GLU A 92 -18.75 -3.93 -1.87
CA GLU A 92 -18.29 -2.59 -2.21
C GLU A 92 -19.35 -1.86 -3.03
N ARG A 93 -19.72 -0.65 -2.61
CA ARG A 93 -20.64 0.21 -3.34
C ARG A 93 -20.06 1.60 -3.49
N LEU A 94 -19.96 2.07 -4.72
CA LEU A 94 -19.59 3.45 -5.01
C LEU A 94 -20.82 4.35 -4.76
N ILE A 95 -20.66 5.31 -3.86
CA ILE A 95 -21.66 6.33 -3.56
C ILE A 95 -21.12 7.65 -4.10
N ASN A 96 -21.78 8.18 -5.12
CA ASN A 96 -21.47 9.51 -5.63
C ASN A 96 -22.08 10.55 -4.71
N LEU A 97 -21.29 11.56 -4.37
CA LEU A 97 -21.69 12.66 -3.51
C LEU A 97 -22.08 13.87 -4.37
N PRO A 98 -23.12 14.63 -3.98
CA PRO A 98 -23.37 15.95 -4.53
C PRO A 98 -22.14 16.86 -4.39
N ALA A 99 -22.04 17.88 -5.24
CA ALA A 99 -20.87 18.75 -5.34
C ALA A 99 -20.61 19.67 -4.11
N ASP A 100 -21.57 19.73 -3.19
CA ASP A 100 -21.61 20.62 -2.02
C ASP A 100 -22.29 19.88 -0.86
N TYR A 101 -21.77 18.69 -0.54
CA TYR A 101 -22.39 17.74 0.39
C TYR A 101 -21.83 17.83 1.82
N PHE A 102 -20.56 18.17 1.98
CA PHE A 102 -19.90 18.26 3.28
C PHE A 102 -19.72 19.70 3.73
N ASP A 103 -19.12 20.56 2.92
CA ASP A 103 -18.84 21.95 3.28
C ASP A 103 -20.06 22.89 3.18
N HIS A 104 -21.07 22.55 2.36
CA HIS A 104 -22.28 23.37 2.12
C HIS A 104 -21.93 24.83 1.71
N ASP A 105 -20.76 25.03 1.10
CA ASP A 105 -20.30 26.32 0.60
C ASP A 105 -20.43 26.40 -0.93
N PRO A 106 -21.36 27.18 -1.48
CA PRO A 106 -21.55 27.32 -2.93
C PRO A 106 -20.35 27.98 -3.66
N LYS A 107 -19.29 28.39 -2.95
CA LYS A 107 -18.06 28.96 -3.52
C LYS A 107 -16.88 27.98 -3.57
N SER A 108 -16.89 26.91 -2.78
CA SER A 108 -15.89 25.84 -2.85
C SER A 108 -16.58 24.54 -3.21
N LEU A 109 -16.16 23.93 -4.32
CA LEU A 109 -16.59 22.58 -4.61
C LEU A 109 -15.90 21.61 -3.65
N ASP A 110 -16.67 20.68 -3.09
CA ASP A 110 -16.13 19.59 -2.28
C ASP A 110 -15.08 18.81 -3.08
N ARG A 111 -13.93 18.53 -2.46
CA ARG A 111 -12.87 17.74 -3.11
C ARG A 111 -13.23 16.27 -3.24
N ILE A 112 -14.19 15.79 -2.45
CA ILE A 112 -14.62 14.39 -2.44
C ILE A 112 -15.92 14.28 -3.21
N SER A 113 -15.84 13.76 -4.43
CA SER A 113 -17.00 13.57 -5.30
C SER A 113 -17.65 12.18 -5.16
N ALA A 114 -16.94 11.22 -4.58
CA ALA A 114 -17.46 9.88 -4.35
C ALA A 114 -16.75 9.18 -3.19
N VAL A 115 -17.46 8.29 -2.52
CA VAL A 115 -16.91 7.40 -1.50
C VAL A 115 -17.24 5.96 -1.83
N VAL A 116 -16.32 5.05 -1.52
CA VAL A 116 -16.57 3.61 -1.61
C VAL A 116 -16.98 3.13 -0.24
N LEU A 117 -18.25 2.73 -0.11
CA LEU A 117 -18.73 2.05 1.08
C LEU A 117 -18.39 0.57 0.97
N LYS A 118 -17.54 0.08 1.88
CA LYS A 118 -17.13 -1.32 1.94
C LYS A 118 -17.68 -2.00 3.18
N GLY A 119 -18.63 -2.90 3.00
CA GLY A 119 -19.12 -3.81 4.03
C GLY A 119 -18.20 -5.03 4.15
N ILE A 120 -17.78 -5.34 5.38
CA ILE A 120 -16.90 -6.46 5.71
C ILE A 120 -17.40 -7.19 6.95
N ASP A 121 -17.02 -8.45 7.12
CA ASP A 121 -17.08 -9.15 8.40
C ASP A 121 -15.84 -8.78 9.24
N PRO A 122 -15.97 -8.08 10.39
CA PRO A 122 -14.84 -7.60 11.17
C PRO A 122 -13.94 -8.70 11.74
N GLU A 123 -14.47 -9.89 12.00
CA GLU A 123 -13.69 -11.00 12.57
C GLU A 123 -12.78 -11.61 11.50
N VAL A 124 -13.36 -11.92 10.35
CA VAL A 124 -12.62 -12.57 9.25
C VAL A 124 -11.69 -11.56 8.57
N ALA A 125 -12.11 -10.30 8.40
CA ALA A 125 -11.29 -9.28 7.77
C ALA A 125 -10.00 -8.98 8.54
N ARG A 126 -10.02 -9.03 9.88
CA ARG A 126 -8.82 -8.86 10.71
C ARG A 126 -7.80 -9.99 10.56
N GLN A 127 -8.26 -11.19 10.18
CA GLN A 127 -7.39 -12.34 9.92
C GLN A 127 -6.69 -12.21 8.55
N MET A 128 -7.34 -11.56 7.58
CA MET A 128 -6.81 -11.40 6.21
C MET A 128 -5.98 -10.12 6.03
N ILE A 129 -6.35 -9.03 6.70
CA ILE A 129 -5.74 -7.71 6.52
C ILE A 129 -5.53 -7.05 7.88
N ALA A 130 -4.27 -6.71 8.19
CA ALA A 130 -3.93 -5.91 9.35
C ALA A 130 -4.17 -4.42 9.08
N TYR A 131 -5.29 -3.89 9.55
CA TYR A 131 -5.55 -2.46 9.52
C TYR A 131 -4.79 -1.75 10.64
N ASN A 132 -3.90 -0.83 10.29
CA ASN A 132 -3.20 -0.01 11.28
C ASN A 132 -4.13 1.11 11.78
N ILE A 133 -4.66 0.94 13.00
CA ILE A 133 -5.55 1.93 13.63
C ILE A 133 -4.71 3.08 14.19
N ILE A 134 -5.02 4.28 13.73
CA ILE A 134 -4.35 5.51 14.14
C ILE A 134 -5.04 6.10 15.38
N GLU A 135 -6.37 6.16 15.34
CA GLU A 135 -7.23 6.74 16.37
C GLU A 135 -8.49 5.87 16.50
N GLY A 136 -8.98 5.73 17.73
CA GLY A 136 -10.17 4.92 18.03
C GLY A 136 -9.90 3.42 18.06
N ARG A 137 -10.88 2.64 17.58
CA ARG A 137 -10.82 1.17 17.50
C ARG A 137 -11.30 0.70 16.13
N PHE A 138 -10.97 -0.54 15.77
CA PHE A 138 -11.56 -1.20 14.60
C PHE A 138 -13.01 -1.63 14.89
N LEU A 139 -13.72 -2.05 13.84
CA LEU A 139 -15.09 -2.57 13.94
C LEU A 139 -15.12 -3.85 14.79
N GLU A 140 -16.15 -3.99 15.61
CA GLU A 140 -16.43 -5.15 16.44
C GLU A 140 -17.76 -5.82 16.04
N PRO A 141 -17.94 -7.11 16.33
CA PRO A 141 -19.21 -7.78 16.11
C PRO A 141 -20.35 -7.09 16.88
N GLY A 142 -21.37 -6.61 16.15
CA GLY A 142 -22.52 -5.89 16.71
C GLY A 142 -22.50 -4.38 16.49
N ASP A 143 -21.41 -3.82 15.95
CA ASP A 143 -21.39 -2.43 15.50
C ASP A 143 -22.30 -2.25 14.28
N VAL A 144 -23.43 -1.56 14.47
CA VAL A 144 -24.40 -1.29 13.40
C VAL A 144 -24.22 0.08 12.74
N ASN A 145 -23.74 1.07 13.50
CA ASN A 145 -23.57 2.47 13.06
C ASN A 145 -22.13 2.97 13.31
N ALA A 146 -21.14 2.09 13.15
CA ALA A 146 -19.73 2.46 13.21
C ALA A 146 -19.10 2.29 11.83
N ALA A 147 -18.20 3.20 11.48
CA ALA A 147 -17.42 3.12 10.25
C ALA A 147 -15.97 3.45 10.56
N VAL A 148 -15.06 2.73 9.91
CA VAL A 148 -13.63 3.06 9.91
C VAL A 148 -13.32 3.73 8.59
N ILE A 149 -12.77 4.95 8.66
CA ILE A 149 -12.45 5.76 7.49
C ILE A 149 -10.94 6.02 7.39
N THR A 150 -10.49 6.39 6.19
CA THR A 150 -9.10 6.78 5.99
C THR A 150 -8.82 8.15 6.59
N ARG A 151 -7.59 8.36 7.08
CA ARG A 151 -7.17 9.66 7.64
C ARG A 151 -7.34 10.81 6.64
N SER A 152 -7.15 10.56 5.36
CA SER A 152 -7.34 11.56 4.31
C SER A 152 -8.82 11.95 4.19
N LEU A 153 -9.73 10.98 4.20
CA LEU A 153 -11.18 11.23 4.17
C LEU A 153 -11.61 12.02 5.41
N ALA A 154 -11.17 11.60 6.60
CA ALA A 154 -11.49 12.30 7.85
C ALA A 154 -11.04 13.78 7.83
N ARG A 155 -9.83 14.04 7.31
CA ARG A 155 -9.28 15.40 7.22
C ARG A 155 -10.04 16.29 6.24
N GLU A 156 -10.40 15.73 5.10
CA GLU A 156 -11.05 16.49 4.03
C GLU A 156 -12.50 16.81 4.39
N VAL A 157 -13.22 15.87 5.02
CA VAL A 157 -14.59 16.10 5.52
C VAL A 157 -14.59 16.87 6.85
N GLY A 158 -13.47 16.88 7.57
CA GLY A 158 -13.34 17.58 8.85
C GLY A 158 -13.93 16.82 10.05
N VAL A 159 -14.21 15.52 9.91
CA VAL A 159 -14.79 14.69 10.98
C VAL A 159 -13.76 14.16 11.98
N ARG A 160 -14.16 14.07 13.24
CA ARG A 160 -13.36 13.53 14.35
C ARG A 160 -13.94 12.23 14.90
N LEU A 161 -13.16 11.53 15.73
CA LEU A 161 -13.61 10.31 16.39
C LEU A 161 -14.89 10.58 17.21
N GLY A 162 -15.93 9.78 16.94
CA GLY A 162 -17.25 9.89 17.61
C GLY A 162 -18.25 10.81 16.91
N GLU A 163 -17.86 11.51 15.85
CA GLU A 163 -18.79 12.28 15.02
C GLU A 163 -19.50 11.39 13.99
N THR A 164 -20.64 11.87 13.50
CA THR A 164 -21.47 11.13 12.54
C THR A 164 -21.21 11.62 11.12
N LEU A 165 -21.02 10.67 10.20
CA LEU A 165 -20.90 10.92 8.77
C LEU A 165 -22.17 10.43 8.07
N SER A 166 -22.94 11.34 7.49
CA SER A 166 -24.09 10.98 6.66
C SER A 166 -23.62 10.64 5.25
N LEU A 167 -24.24 9.63 4.64
CA LEU A 167 -24.00 9.26 3.24
C LEU A 167 -25.33 9.28 2.49
N PRO A 168 -25.38 9.82 1.26
CA PRO A 168 -26.59 9.80 0.47
C PRO A 168 -26.82 8.38 -0.05
N THR A 169 -27.80 7.68 0.52
CA THR A 169 -28.21 6.37 0.02
C THR A 169 -29.30 6.55 -1.02
N THR A 170 -29.10 6.03 -2.23
CA THR A 170 -30.20 5.84 -3.18
C THR A 170 -31.05 4.67 -2.66
N THR A 171 -32.28 4.95 -2.21
CA THR A 171 -33.33 3.93 -2.04
C THR A 171 -33.55 3.15 -3.33
#